data_AF-A0A7V6J115-F1
#
_entry.id   AF-A0A7V6J115-F1
#
_cell.length_a   1.000
_cell.length_b   1.000
_cell.length_c   1.000
_cell.angle_alpha   90.00
_cell.angle_beta   90.00
_cell.angle_gamma   90.00
#
_symmetry.space_group_name_H-M   'P 1'
#
loop_
_entity.id
_entity.type
_entity.pdbx_description
1 polymer ?
#
loop_
_entity_poly.entity_id
_entity_poly.type
_entity_poly.pdbx_seq_one_letter_code
_entity_poly.pdbx_strand_id
1 'polypeptide(L)'
;MWDGIFFEKMAKLLSEKIIGAKINNVFSVEDKVILHLYRDHSFYLVFSFKPNYFLIKQDLDSKVSSSTHFTNLLRTHLKGEEIRNLIISKNDRVLRININDQYCLILEYLGKDNNLILTREDLIILGCYNNVKYNEKTSRTLLPSYKYSEVKPLQLKNIYEDEYGG
;
A
#
# COMPACT_ATOMS: atom_id res chain seq x y z
N MET A 1 -2.38 6.44 -17.58
CA MET A 1 -2.37 6.85 -16.15
C MET A 1 -3.72 6.47 -15.58
N TRP A 2 -3.78 5.83 -14.41
CA TRP A 2 -5.06 5.42 -13.81
C TRP A 2 -5.70 6.69 -13.25
N ASP A 3 -6.95 6.99 -13.61
CA ASP A 3 -7.67 8.14 -13.07
C ASP A 3 -8.27 7.82 -11.69
N GLY A 4 -8.68 8.86 -10.96
CA GLY A 4 -9.24 8.70 -9.61
C GLY A 4 -10.51 7.83 -9.57
N ILE A 5 -11.34 7.89 -10.62
CA ILE A 5 -12.58 7.09 -10.72
C ILE A 5 -12.24 5.59 -10.81
N PHE A 6 -11.23 5.24 -11.61
CA PHE A 6 -10.76 3.87 -11.70
C PHE A 6 -10.25 3.40 -10.33
N PHE A 7 -9.43 4.22 -9.65
CA PHE A 7 -8.88 3.89 -8.35
C PHE A 7 -9.95 3.66 -7.29
N GLU A 8 -11.00 4.49 -7.28
CA GLU A 8 -12.14 4.32 -6.37
C GLU A 8 -12.90 3.01 -6.62
N LYS A 9 -13.21 2.70 -7.88
CA LYS A 9 -13.88 1.43 -8.23
C LYS A 9 -13.05 0.23 -7.82
N MET A 10 -11.74 0.31 -8.08
CA MET A 10 -10.78 -0.70 -7.69
C MET A 10 -10.73 -0.88 -6.17
N ALA A 11 -10.65 0.22 -5.42
CA ALA A 11 -10.57 0.20 -3.96
C ALA A 11 -11.85 -0.39 -3.37
N LYS A 12 -13.01 -0.08 -3.95
CA LYS A 12 -14.28 -0.70 -3.59
C LYS A 12 -14.25 -2.21 -3.81
N LEU A 13 -13.87 -2.67 -5.00
CA LEU A 13 -13.76 -4.11 -5.31
C LEU A 13 -12.78 -4.82 -4.37
N LEU A 14 -11.65 -4.18 -4.05
CA LEU A 14 -10.68 -4.70 -3.11
C LEU A 14 -11.29 -4.81 -1.71
N SER A 15 -11.97 -3.76 -1.23
CA SER A 15 -12.61 -3.72 0.08
C SER A 15 -13.64 -4.85 0.28
N GLU A 16 -14.47 -5.10 -0.73
CA GLU A 16 -15.49 -6.16 -0.71
C GLU A 16 -14.87 -7.55 -0.56
N LYS A 17 -13.64 -7.74 -1.04
CA LYS A 17 -12.94 -9.03 -0.99
C LYS A 17 -12.11 -9.23 0.28
N ILE A 18 -11.46 -8.19 0.78
CA ILE A 18 -10.44 -8.34 1.83
C ILE A 18 -10.93 -8.01 3.24
N ILE A 19 -11.98 -7.18 3.38
CA ILE A 19 -12.50 -6.83 4.71
C ILE A 19 -13.08 -8.10 5.37
N GLY A 20 -12.75 -8.30 6.64
CA GLY A 20 -13.07 -9.49 7.43
C GLY A 20 -12.16 -10.69 7.17
N ALA A 21 -11.17 -10.58 6.26
CA ALA A 21 -10.20 -11.65 6.04
C ALA A 21 -9.06 -11.59 7.06
N LYS A 22 -8.67 -12.75 7.57
CA LYS A 22 -7.53 -12.94 8.46
C LYS A 22 -6.25 -13.13 7.66
N ILE A 23 -5.16 -12.51 8.11
CA ILE A 23 -3.84 -12.67 7.51
C ILE A 23 -3.18 -13.93 8.06
N ASN A 24 -3.17 -15.00 7.28
CA ASN A 24 -2.57 -16.28 7.66
C ASN A 24 -1.04 -16.25 7.57
N ASN A 25 -0.52 -15.60 6.54
CA ASN A 25 0.92 -15.52 6.30
C ASN A 25 1.29 -14.33 5.42
N VAL A 26 2.56 -13.92 5.46
CA VAL A 26 3.12 -12.88 4.58
C VAL A 26 4.48 -13.31 4.05
N PHE A 27 4.69 -13.19 2.75
CA PHE A 27 5.94 -13.58 2.11
C PHE A 27 6.22 -12.72 0.87
N SER A 28 7.39 -12.92 0.29
CA SER A 28 7.81 -12.25 -0.94
C SER A 28 8.11 -13.25 -2.05
N VAL A 29 7.85 -12.82 -3.28
CA VAL A 29 8.30 -13.50 -4.50
C VAL A 29 8.81 -12.42 -5.44
N GLU A 30 10.12 -12.43 -5.74
CA GLU A 30 10.76 -11.38 -6.55
C GLU A 30 10.49 -9.96 -5.99
N ASP A 31 9.84 -9.12 -6.79
CA ASP A 31 9.42 -7.75 -6.51
C ASP A 31 8.05 -7.66 -5.83
N LYS A 32 7.51 -8.77 -5.33
CA LYS A 32 6.13 -8.85 -4.84
C LYS A 32 6.10 -9.07 -3.34
N VAL A 33 5.19 -8.37 -2.66
CA VAL A 33 4.76 -8.70 -1.30
C VAL A 33 3.40 -9.35 -1.39
N ILE A 34 3.22 -10.48 -0.71
CA ILE A 34 2.03 -11.32 -0.81
C ILE A 34 1.47 -11.55 0.58
N LEU A 35 0.21 -11.18 0.78
CA LEU A 35 -0.58 -11.55 1.95
C LEU A 35 -1.40 -12.79 1.61
N HIS A 36 -1.19 -13.87 2.36
CA HIS A 36 -2.11 -15.01 2.36
C HIS A 36 -3.24 -14.71 3.32
N LEU A 37 -4.45 -14.65 2.77
CA LEU A 37 -5.66 -14.25 3.46
C LEU A 37 -6.63 -15.44 3.55
N TYR A 38 -7.43 -15.46 4.61
CA TYR A 38 -8.50 -16.42 4.80
C TYR A 38 -9.75 -15.76 5.35
N ARG A 39 -10.89 -16.08 4.75
CA ARG A 39 -12.22 -15.74 5.28
C ARG A 39 -13.11 -16.98 5.21
N ASP A 40 -13.62 -17.27 4.02
CA ASP A 40 -14.37 -18.52 3.72
C ASP A 40 -13.48 -19.55 3.01
N HIS A 41 -12.54 -19.04 2.21
CA HIS A 41 -11.52 -19.80 1.50
C HIS A 41 -10.19 -19.06 1.60
N SER A 42 -9.09 -19.76 1.29
CA SER A 42 -7.78 -19.13 1.14
C SER A 42 -7.70 -18.37 -0.17
N PHE A 43 -7.09 -17.19 -0.12
CA PHE A 43 -6.75 -16.41 -1.30
C PHE A 43 -5.53 -15.53 -1.00
N TYR A 44 -5.00 -14.88 -2.02
CA TYR A 44 -3.77 -14.10 -1.93
C TYR A 44 -3.99 -12.70 -2.44
N LEU A 45 -3.62 -11.71 -1.64
CA LEU A 45 -3.47 -10.33 -2.09
C LEU A 45 -2.00 -10.11 -2.45
N VAL A 46 -1.75 -9.87 -3.73
CA VAL A 46 -0.41 -9.68 -4.30
C VAL A 46 -0.20 -8.20 -4.56
N PHE A 47 0.87 -7.62 -4.03
CA PHE A 47 1.36 -6.29 -4.38
C PHE A 47 2.66 -6.46 -5.18
N SER A 48 2.68 -6.06 -6.45
CA SER A 48 3.87 -6.07 -7.32
C SER A 48 4.38 -4.65 -7.49
N PHE A 49 5.68 -4.47 -7.29
CA PHE A 49 6.35 -3.18 -7.45
C PHE A 49 7.02 -3.03 -8.83
N LYS A 50 7.11 -4.11 -9.62
CA LYS A 50 7.71 -4.18 -10.97
C LYS A 50 7.09 -5.32 -11.83
N PRO A 51 6.08 -5.05 -12.68
CA PRO A 51 5.39 -3.79 -12.85
C PRO A 51 4.42 -3.50 -11.69
N ASN A 52 3.98 -2.25 -11.60
CA ASN A 52 3.15 -1.78 -10.50
C ASN A 52 1.68 -2.21 -10.63
N TYR A 53 1.26 -3.14 -9.80
CA TYR A 53 -0.15 -3.53 -9.67
C TYR A 53 -0.39 -4.21 -8.33
N PHE A 54 -1.65 -4.36 -7.96
CA PHE A 54 -2.06 -5.36 -6.99
C PHE A 54 -3.18 -6.20 -7.62
N LEU A 55 -3.33 -7.43 -7.15
CA LEU A 55 -4.41 -8.31 -7.60
C LEU A 55 -4.74 -9.34 -6.53
N ILE A 56 -5.89 -9.96 -6.68
CA ILE A 56 -6.31 -11.10 -5.85
C ILE A 56 -6.15 -12.37 -6.67
N LYS A 57 -5.52 -13.40 -6.10
CA LYS A 57 -5.46 -14.75 -6.65
C LYS A 57 -6.11 -15.77 -5.72
N GLN A 58 -6.73 -16.80 -6.27
CA GLN A 58 -7.16 -17.97 -5.50
C GLN A 58 -5.96 -18.88 -5.21
N ASP A 59 -5.05 -19.03 -6.17
CA ASP A 59 -3.86 -19.85 -6.08
C ASP A 59 -2.57 -19.10 -6.48
N LEU A 60 -1.43 -19.60 -6.01
CA LEU A 60 -0.10 -19.11 -6.37
C LEU A 60 0.70 -20.25 -7.00
N ASP A 61 1.18 -20.02 -8.23
CA ASP A 61 2.01 -21.01 -8.95
C ASP A 61 3.44 -21.16 -8.37
N SER A 62 3.82 -20.36 -7.38
CA SER A 62 5.23 -20.26 -6.95
C SER A 62 5.58 -21.24 -5.83
N LYS A 63 6.50 -22.18 -6.11
CA LYS A 63 7.18 -23.02 -5.10
C LYS A 63 8.27 -22.30 -4.31
N VAL A 64 8.67 -21.09 -4.70
CA VAL A 64 9.77 -20.34 -4.06
C VAL A 64 9.23 -19.08 -3.41
N SER A 65 8.82 -19.19 -2.15
CA SER A 65 8.56 -18.03 -1.29
C SER A 65 9.83 -17.67 -0.53
N SER A 66 10.21 -16.39 -0.57
CA SER A 66 11.30 -15.86 0.24
C SER A 66 10.76 -14.98 1.38
N SER A 67 11.66 -14.55 2.26
CA SER A 67 11.36 -13.49 3.22
C SER A 67 12.35 -12.35 3.05
N THR A 68 11.84 -11.14 3.02
CA THR A 68 12.61 -9.91 3.24
C THR A 68 12.51 -9.48 4.70
N HIS A 69 13.33 -8.49 5.10
CA HIS A 69 13.17 -7.84 6.39
C HIS A 69 11.76 -7.24 6.56
N PHE A 70 11.24 -6.60 5.51
CA PHE A 70 9.91 -6.00 5.55
C PHE A 70 8.81 -7.05 5.68
N THR A 71 8.85 -8.16 4.94
CA THR A 71 7.82 -9.22 5.10
C THR A 71 7.91 -9.94 6.45
N ASN A 72 9.10 -10.05 7.04
CA ASN A 72 9.24 -10.52 8.42
C ASN A 72 8.53 -9.59 9.40
N LEU A 73 8.75 -8.27 9.27
CA LEU A 73 8.08 -7.26 10.08
C LEU A 73 6.55 -7.34 9.93
N LEU A 74 6.05 -7.44 8.69
CA LEU A 74 4.62 -7.65 8.43
C LEU A 74 4.11 -8.93 9.13
N ARG A 75 4.84 -10.06 9.07
CA ARG A 75 4.43 -11.27 9.79
C ARG A 75 4.38 -11.09 11.30
N THR A 76 5.37 -10.39 11.88
CA THR A 76 5.43 -10.16 13.32
C THR A 76 4.21 -9.39 13.84
N HIS A 77 3.71 -8.42 13.07
CA HIS A 77 2.62 -7.56 13.52
C HIS A 77 1.23 -7.95 12.99
N LEU A 78 1.16 -8.60 11.83
CA LEU A 78 -0.12 -8.78 11.12
C LEU A 78 -0.60 -10.24 11.09
N LYS A 79 0.27 -11.23 11.34
CA LYS A 79 -0.14 -12.64 11.25
C LYS A 79 -1.18 -12.96 12.32
N GLY A 80 -2.32 -13.49 11.91
CA GLY A 80 -3.46 -13.82 12.76
C GLY A 80 -4.49 -12.69 12.90
N GLU A 81 -4.14 -11.47 12.48
CA GLU A 81 -5.01 -10.30 12.57
C GLU A 81 -6.03 -10.26 11.41
N GLU A 82 -7.13 -9.53 11.59
CA GLU A 82 -8.27 -9.47 10.67
C GLU A 82 -8.46 -8.09 10.08
N ILE A 83 -8.39 -7.96 8.75
CA ILE A 83 -8.57 -6.68 8.05
C ILE A 83 -9.94 -6.06 8.38
N ARG A 84 -9.94 -4.90 9.03
CA ARG A 84 -11.16 -4.23 9.53
C ARG A 84 -11.75 -3.23 8.54
N ASN A 85 -10.91 -2.48 7.86
CA ASN A 85 -11.38 -1.39 7.00
C ASN A 85 -10.40 -1.09 5.88
N LEU A 86 -10.91 -0.47 4.81
CA LEU A 86 -10.12 0.08 3.72
C LEU A 86 -10.62 1.50 3.41
N ILE A 87 -9.71 2.46 3.41
CA ILE A 87 -10.00 3.88 3.22
C ILE A 87 -9.15 4.41 2.07
N ILE A 88 -9.78 5.13 1.15
CA ILE A 88 -9.09 5.90 0.12
C ILE A 88 -8.69 7.23 0.76
N SER A 89 -7.39 7.54 0.75
CA SER A 89 -6.92 8.85 1.20
C SER A 89 -7.42 9.96 0.27
N LYS A 90 -7.41 11.21 0.74
CA LYS A 90 -7.76 12.37 -0.10
C LYS A 90 -6.93 12.45 -1.39
N ASN A 91 -5.69 11.95 -1.33
CA ASN A 91 -4.90 11.64 -2.51
C ASN A 91 -5.44 10.32 -3.09
N ASP A 92 -6.16 10.42 -4.21
CA ASP A 92 -6.83 9.37 -4.98
C ASP A 92 -5.94 8.21 -5.48
N ARG A 93 -4.70 8.13 -4.98
CA ARG A 93 -3.70 7.11 -5.30
C ARG A 93 -3.09 6.48 -4.05
N VAL A 94 -3.66 6.70 -2.88
CA VAL A 94 -3.22 6.10 -1.61
C VAL A 94 -4.37 5.34 -0.96
N LEU A 95 -4.15 4.06 -0.65
CA LEU A 95 -5.07 3.24 0.13
C LEU A 95 -4.51 3.01 1.52
N ARG A 96 -5.38 3.08 2.52
CA ARG A 96 -5.12 2.69 3.90
C ARG A 96 -5.95 1.45 4.22
N ILE A 97 -5.28 0.38 4.61
CA ILE A 97 -5.90 -0.89 4.99
C ILE A 97 -5.66 -1.04 6.49
N ASN A 98 -6.72 -0.82 7.27
CA ASN A 98 -6.68 -0.97 8.72
C ASN A 98 -6.78 -2.46 9.05
N ILE A 99 -5.77 -2.99 9.72
CA ILE A 99 -5.67 -4.41 10.06
C ILE A 99 -6.26 -4.69 11.45
N ASN A 100 -6.13 -3.75 12.37
CA ASN A 100 -6.81 -3.75 13.66
C ASN A 100 -6.72 -2.31 14.20
N ASP A 101 -7.03 -2.11 15.48
CA ASP A 101 -6.94 -0.80 16.13
C ASP A 101 -5.49 -0.38 16.41
N GLN A 102 -4.49 -1.17 16.00
CA GLN A 102 -3.07 -0.91 16.24
C GLN A 102 -2.27 -0.68 14.96
N TYR A 103 -2.61 -1.36 13.86
CA TYR A 103 -1.79 -1.42 12.66
C TYR A 103 -2.57 -1.07 11.40
N CYS A 104 -1.92 -0.29 10.53
CA CYS A 104 -2.42 0.10 9.23
C CYS A 104 -1.35 -0.15 8.15
N LEU A 105 -1.75 -0.78 7.05
CA LEU A 105 -0.97 -0.84 5.82
C LEU A 105 -1.34 0.33 4.92
N ILE A 106 -0.35 1.09 4.46
CA ILE A 106 -0.54 2.17 3.50
C ILE A 106 0.06 1.73 2.17
N LEU A 107 -0.77 1.63 1.14
CA LEU A 107 -0.37 1.37 -0.23
C LEU A 107 -0.36 2.68 -1.01
N GLU A 108 0.80 3.01 -1.56
CA GLU A 108 0.98 4.17 -2.43
C GLU A 108 1.10 3.74 -3.88
N TYR A 109 0.21 4.25 -4.73
CA TYR A 109 0.18 4.01 -6.17
C TYR A 109 0.60 5.26 -6.95
N LEU A 110 1.81 5.74 -6.70
CA LEU A 110 2.40 6.97 -7.23
C LEU A 110 3.32 6.73 -8.45
N GLY A 111 3.22 5.59 -9.11
CA GLY A 111 4.05 5.23 -10.26
C GLY A 111 5.41 4.69 -9.82
N LYS A 112 6.51 5.34 -10.19
CA LYS A 112 7.86 4.85 -9.84
C LYS A 112 8.13 4.84 -8.32
N ASP A 113 7.39 5.65 -7.57
CA ASP A 113 7.55 5.84 -6.12
C ASP A 113 6.50 5.03 -5.34
N ASN A 114 6.00 3.93 -5.92
CA ASN A 114 5.08 3.02 -5.24
C ASN A 114 5.71 2.42 -3.98
N ASN A 115 4.87 2.26 -2.96
CA ASN A 115 5.33 1.77 -1.68
C ASN A 115 4.23 1.02 -0.95
N LEU A 116 4.65 0.11 -0.07
CA LEU A 116 3.80 -0.49 0.96
C LEU A 116 4.46 -0.19 2.30
N ILE A 117 3.69 0.41 3.19
CA ILE A 117 4.21 0.96 4.43
C ILE A 117 3.38 0.39 5.57
N LEU A 118 4.04 -0.21 6.55
CA LEU A 118 3.40 -0.60 7.81
C LEU A 118 3.51 0.57 8.78
N THR A 119 2.37 0.95 9.34
CA THR A 119 2.27 1.99 10.36
C THR A 119 1.51 1.48 11.56
N ARG A 120 1.71 2.13 12.71
CA ARG A 120 0.74 2.10 13.79
C ARG A 120 -0.49 2.97 13.45
N GLU A 121 -1.56 2.84 14.21
CA GLU A 121 -2.77 3.67 14.05
C GLU A 121 -2.47 5.19 14.10
N ASP A 122 -1.52 5.60 14.94
CA ASP A 122 -1.03 6.99 15.06
C ASP A 122 -0.21 7.49 13.85
N LEU A 123 -0.11 6.67 12.80
CA LEU A 123 0.67 6.86 11.59
C LEU A 123 2.19 6.89 11.80
N ILE A 124 2.70 6.40 12.93
CA ILE A 124 4.14 6.17 13.08
C ILE A 124 4.55 4.93 12.27
N ILE A 125 5.53 5.11 11.39
CA ILE A 125 6.04 4.07 10.50
C ILE A 125 6.78 3.02 11.31
N LEU A 126 6.42 1.75 11.10
CA LEU A 126 7.18 0.60 11.59
C LEU A 126 8.18 0.12 10.53
N GLY A 127 7.80 0.17 9.25
CA GLY A 127 8.68 -0.16 8.15
C GLY A 127 8.05 0.11 6.78
N CYS A 128 8.88 0.14 5.75
CA CYS A 128 8.47 0.35 4.37
C CYS A 128 9.08 -0.73 3.47
N TYR A 129 8.41 -1.05 2.36
CA TYR A 129 9.01 -1.84 1.29
C TYR A 129 10.20 -1.09 0.67
N ASN A 130 10.00 0.19 0.35
CA ASN A 130 11.06 1.10 -0.10
C ASN A 130 11.28 2.19 0.96
N ASN A 131 12.46 2.22 1.59
CA ASN A 131 12.83 3.30 2.50
C ASN A 131 13.14 4.58 1.71
N VAL A 132 12.60 5.70 2.15
CA VAL A 132 12.83 7.01 1.51
C VAL A 132 13.46 7.95 2.53
N LYS A 133 14.76 8.22 2.37
CA LYS A 133 15.42 9.30 3.09
C LYS A 133 14.84 10.64 2.64
N TYR A 134 14.99 11.67 3.48
CA TYR A 134 14.50 13.00 3.16
C TYR A 134 14.92 13.41 1.74
N ASN A 135 13.92 13.81 0.95
CA ASN A 135 14.09 14.26 -0.43
C ASN A 135 13.37 15.59 -0.56
N GLU A 136 14.10 16.64 -0.95
CA GLU A 136 13.55 18.00 -1.11
C GLU A 136 12.34 18.01 -2.07
N LYS A 137 12.38 17.20 -3.14
CA LYS A 137 11.30 17.13 -4.15
C LYS A 137 9.99 16.60 -3.60
N THR A 138 10.04 15.64 -2.68
CA THR A 138 8.83 15.06 -2.07
C THR A 138 8.55 15.64 -0.69
N SER A 139 9.51 16.39 -0.12
CA SER A 139 9.48 17.02 1.20
C SER A 139 9.03 16.05 2.30
N ARG A 140 9.42 14.78 2.21
CA ARG A 140 9.04 13.75 3.18
C ARG A 140 10.11 12.70 3.42
N THR A 141 9.94 11.98 4.52
CA THR A 141 10.78 10.86 4.94
C THR A 141 9.89 9.64 5.22
N LEU A 142 10.24 8.49 4.65
CA LEU A 142 9.61 7.20 4.95
C LEU A 142 10.66 6.27 5.56
N LEU A 143 10.77 6.34 6.89
CA LEU A 143 11.69 5.53 7.68
C LEU A 143 10.99 5.11 8.99
N PRO A 144 11.37 3.99 9.61
CA PRO A 144 10.87 3.60 10.92
C PRO A 144 10.97 4.73 11.94
N SER A 145 9.98 4.80 12.84
CA SER A 145 9.81 5.82 13.88
C SER A 145 9.44 7.24 13.41
N TYR A 146 9.44 7.50 12.10
CA TYR A 146 8.92 8.77 11.56
C TYR A 146 7.40 8.70 11.40
N LYS A 147 6.74 9.85 11.52
CA LYS A 147 5.31 9.97 11.20
C LYS A 147 5.11 9.97 9.69
N TYR A 148 4.23 9.10 9.21
CA TYR A 148 3.87 9.04 7.80
C TYR A 148 3.27 10.37 7.33
N SER A 149 3.71 10.79 6.15
CA SER A 149 3.17 11.93 5.42
C SER A 149 2.97 11.56 3.96
N GLU A 150 1.80 11.89 3.43
CA GLU A 150 1.48 11.69 2.02
C GLU A 150 2.38 12.60 1.16
N VAL A 151 2.73 12.13 -0.04
CA VAL A 151 3.38 13.02 -1.02
C VAL A 151 2.39 14.15 -1.33
N LYS A 152 2.84 15.40 -1.21
CA LYS A 152 2.04 16.55 -1.62
C LYS A 152 1.67 16.36 -3.10
N PRO A 153 0.40 16.57 -3.50
CA PRO A 153 0.06 16.56 -4.90
C PRO A 153 1.01 17.51 -5.64
N LEU A 154 1.55 17.07 -6.78
CA LEU A 154 2.20 18.00 -7.69
C LEU A 154 1.17 19.09 -7.98
N GLN A 155 1.43 20.31 -7.52
CA GLN A 155 0.65 21.45 -7.98
C GLN A 155 0.88 21.47 -9.51
N LEU A 156 -0.16 21.12 -10.26
CA LEU A 156 -0.19 21.44 -11.67
C LEU A 156 -0.07 22.97 -11.70
N LYS A 157 1.11 23.48 -12.07
CA LYS A 157 1.19 24.87 -12.52
C LYS A 157 0.17 24.93 -13.67
N ASN A 158 -0.91 25.69 -13.49
CA ASN A 158 -1.83 25.96 -14.57
C ASN A 158 -1.05 26.72 -15.63
N ILE A 159 -0.58 26.01 -16.66
CA ILE A 159 0.17 26.57 -17.80
C ILE A 159 -0.77 27.38 -18.73
N TYR A 160 -2.03 27.60 -18.33
CA TYR A 160 -3.04 28.28 -19.12
C TYR A 160 -3.34 29.72 -18.66
N GLU A 161 -2.72 30.22 -17.59
CA GLU A 161 -2.91 31.62 -17.15
C GLU A 161 -1.83 32.59 -17.66
N ASP A 162 -0.74 32.10 -18.28
CA ASP A 162 0.37 32.96 -18.74
C ASP A 162 0.35 33.31 -20.24
N GLU A 163 -0.62 32.83 -21.04
CA GLU A 163 -0.66 33.09 -22.51
C GLU A 163 -1.72 34.10 -22.99
N TYR A 164 -2.53 34.70 -22.10
CA TYR A 164 -3.50 35.75 -22.48
C TYR A 164 -3.46 37.00 -21.59
N GLY A 165 -2.40 37.17 -20.78
CA GLY A 165 -2.17 38.36 -19.96
C GLY A 165 -1.05 39.24 -20.51
N GLY A 166 -1.28 39.91 -21.64
CA GLY A 166 -0.35 40.88 -22.25
C GLY A 166 -1.02 41.69 -23.34
#